data_AF-A0A9D8X7G8-F1
#
_entry.id   AF-A0A9D8X7G8-F1
#
_cell.length_a   1.000
_cell.length_b   1.000
_cell.length_c   1.000
_cell.angle_alpha   90.00
_cell.angle_beta   90.00
_cell.angle_gamma   90.00
#
_symmetry.space_group_name_H-M   'P 1'
#
loop_
_entity.id
_entity.type
_entity.pdbx_description
1 polymer ?
#
loop_
_entity_poly.entity_id
_entity_poly.type
_entity_poly.pdbx_seq_one_letter_code
_entity_poly.pdbx_strand_id
1 'polypeptide(L)'
;MVAILLFIGYGASAQSLKRGSTRKVTSGILIDKPDSVEQARLDSLANIPDELKKISEKQAKRLADSLSRVARRKERAREMGRLDANGNIIPREPWFADSMSLSRVCITSAVLPGYGQIYNKQYWKLPILYGTLGTSIGLWAHFSSEYRPLKRQYDELILSGLSRTEELNDVQSKMISANTKRQVFMLTAAASYIYFLGDTALSYATNEVSDVKKATTLSIICPGAGQLYNKSYWKVPIVIGGMASMIYVVDWNNRGFKRFKNAYALRTDFEQNPGKYPDGVSKDEFGGRYSATFLKNLRDSYRRNRDLSILLTAAVYAFQAIDAHVDAHLKDFDVSDNLTVDLEPMFDYQYTQLTGNNAVFGFNLNLTF
;
A
#
# COMPACT_ATOMS: atom_id res chain seq x y z
N MET A 1 -31.50 25.72 -32.57
CA MET A 1 -31.24 25.25 -33.95
C MET A 1 -30.23 24.11 -33.84
N VAL A 2 -30.61 22.83 -33.84
CA VAL A 2 -31.28 22.01 -34.87
C VAL A 2 -30.38 21.73 -36.09
N ALA A 3 -30.35 20.42 -36.43
CA ALA A 3 -29.89 19.73 -37.65
C ALA A 3 -28.38 19.43 -37.75
N ILE A 4 -27.89 18.17 -37.71
CA ILE A 4 -28.21 16.93 -38.46
C ILE A 4 -27.79 17.00 -39.94
N LEU A 5 -26.81 16.15 -40.31
CA LEU A 5 -26.68 15.36 -41.57
C LEU A 5 -25.30 14.64 -41.51
N LEU A 6 -25.19 13.36 -41.13
CA LEU A 6 -25.35 12.13 -41.94
C LEU A 6 -24.72 12.21 -43.34
N PHE A 7 -23.69 11.38 -43.59
CA PHE A 7 -23.61 10.40 -44.70
C PHE A 7 -22.34 9.52 -44.60
N ILE A 8 -22.56 8.18 -44.50
CA ILE A 8 -21.91 7.03 -45.20
C ILE A 8 -20.36 6.96 -45.24
N GLY A 9 -19.63 5.86 -44.94
CA GLY A 9 -19.90 4.42 -44.87
C GLY A 9 -18.62 3.66 -45.31
N TYR A 10 -18.56 2.35 -45.05
CA TYR A 10 -17.45 1.36 -45.23
C TYR A 10 -16.37 1.39 -44.13
N GLY A 11 -16.13 0.35 -43.32
CA GLY A 11 -16.48 -1.08 -43.43
C GLY A 11 -15.19 -1.91 -43.48
N ALA A 12 -14.59 -2.21 -42.33
CA ALA A 12 -13.51 -3.21 -42.23
C ALA A 12 -13.73 -4.05 -40.96
N SER A 13 -14.28 -5.24 -41.19
CA SER A 13 -14.58 -6.26 -40.19
C SER A 13 -13.27 -6.94 -39.75
N ALA A 14 -12.88 -6.80 -38.49
CA ALA A 14 -11.75 -7.52 -37.91
C ALA A 14 -12.15 -8.98 -37.63
N GLN A 15 -11.67 -9.91 -38.45
CA GLN A 15 -11.82 -11.35 -38.23
C GLN A 15 -10.86 -11.86 -37.15
N SER A 16 -11.45 -12.30 -36.04
CA SER A 16 -11.10 -13.49 -35.23
C SER A 16 -9.87 -14.31 -35.69
N LEU A 17 -8.75 -14.19 -34.95
CA LEU A 17 -7.65 -15.15 -34.98
C LEU A 17 -7.99 -16.38 -34.12
N LYS A 18 -8.36 -17.49 -34.79
CA LYS A 18 -8.44 -18.83 -34.16
C LYS A 18 -7.21 -19.67 -34.54
N ARG A 19 -6.42 -19.98 -33.50
CA ARG A 19 -5.73 -21.25 -33.22
C ARG A 19 -5.15 -22.04 -34.42
N GLY A 20 -3.89 -21.77 -34.76
CA GLY A 20 -3.07 -22.57 -35.67
C GLY A 20 -2.32 -23.68 -34.92
N SER A 21 -2.56 -24.92 -35.35
CA SER A 21 -1.99 -26.19 -34.89
C SER A 21 -0.44 -26.25 -34.94
N THR A 22 0.16 -26.76 -33.88
CA THR A 22 1.55 -27.21 -33.78
C THR A 22 1.82 -28.38 -34.74
N ARG A 23 2.64 -28.17 -35.78
CA ARG A 23 3.27 -29.28 -36.53
C ARG A 23 4.62 -29.63 -35.90
N LYS A 24 4.70 -30.80 -35.26
CA LYS A 24 5.95 -31.55 -35.13
C LYS A 24 6.26 -32.16 -36.50
N VAL A 25 7.43 -31.85 -37.07
CA VAL A 25 7.95 -32.55 -38.24
C VAL A 25 8.99 -33.55 -37.73
N THR A 26 8.62 -34.83 -37.73
CA THR A 26 9.55 -35.95 -37.59
C THR A 26 9.79 -36.48 -38.99
N SER A 27 10.93 -36.19 -39.60
CA SER A 27 11.29 -36.74 -40.91
C SER A 27 11.92 -38.11 -40.74
N GLY A 28 11.20 -39.17 -41.13
CA GLY A 28 11.81 -40.47 -41.39
C GLY A 28 12.50 -40.44 -42.75
N ILE A 29 13.78 -40.77 -42.79
CA ILE A 29 14.53 -41.02 -44.03
C ILE A 29 15.09 -42.45 -43.91
N LEU A 30 14.60 -43.34 -44.75
CA LEU A 30 15.26 -44.61 -45.05
C LEU A 30 16.46 -44.28 -45.95
N ILE A 31 17.64 -44.69 -45.49
CA ILE A 31 18.92 -44.50 -46.17
C ILE A 31 19.09 -45.69 -47.11
N ASP A 32 19.00 -45.45 -48.42
CA ASP A 32 19.52 -46.38 -49.40
C ASP A 32 21.01 -46.07 -49.64
N LYS A 33 21.82 -47.11 -49.64
CA LYS A 33 23.28 -47.05 -49.61
C LYS A 33 23.82 -46.86 -51.03
N PRO A 34 24.66 -45.85 -51.32
CA PRO A 34 25.42 -45.84 -52.56
C PRO A 34 26.92 -45.96 -52.25
N ASP A 35 27.48 -47.16 -52.44
CA ASP A 35 28.90 -47.48 -52.35
C ASP A 35 29.75 -46.84 -53.49
N SER A 36 29.34 -45.68 -54.01
CA SER A 36 30.01 -44.97 -55.12
C SER A 36 30.07 -43.45 -54.97
N VAL A 37 29.52 -42.87 -53.89
CA VAL A 37 29.51 -41.41 -53.67
C VAL A 37 30.65 -40.96 -52.73
N GLU A 38 31.25 -41.87 -51.97
CA GLU A 38 32.23 -41.51 -50.94
C GLU A 38 33.57 -41.01 -51.53
N GLN A 39 34.01 -41.55 -52.66
CA GLN A 39 35.22 -41.07 -53.35
C GLN A 39 35.00 -39.73 -54.07
N ALA A 40 33.83 -39.52 -54.70
CA ALA A 40 33.51 -38.25 -55.36
C ALA A 40 33.26 -37.09 -54.36
N ARG A 41 32.84 -37.42 -53.12
CA ARG A 41 32.62 -36.43 -52.06
C ARG A 41 33.93 -35.98 -51.41
N LEU A 42 34.97 -36.81 -51.36
CA LEU A 42 36.26 -36.44 -50.79
C LEU A 42 37.07 -35.49 -51.70
N ASP A 43 37.00 -35.67 -53.02
CA ASP A 43 37.67 -34.77 -53.98
C ASP A 43 36.94 -33.43 -54.17
N SER A 44 35.61 -33.40 -54.01
CA SER A 44 34.80 -32.17 -54.11
C SER A 44 34.76 -31.34 -52.82
N LEU A 45 35.11 -31.92 -51.67
CA LEU A 45 35.32 -31.18 -50.41
C LEU A 45 36.65 -30.41 -50.39
N ALA A 46 37.62 -30.80 -51.24
CA ALA A 46 38.92 -30.14 -51.34
C ALA A 46 38.87 -28.78 -52.05
N ASN A 47 37.82 -28.53 -52.86
CA ASN A 47 37.70 -27.32 -53.67
C ASN A 47 36.40 -26.54 -53.39
N ILE A 48 36.02 -26.42 -52.11
CA ILE A 48 34.99 -25.48 -51.70
C ILE A 48 35.57 -24.06 -51.89
N PRO A 49 34.99 -23.22 -52.77
CA PRO A 49 35.47 -21.86 -52.98
C PRO A 49 35.43 -21.10 -51.65
N ASP A 50 36.49 -20.34 -51.36
CA ASP A 50 36.67 -19.64 -50.07
C ASP A 50 35.48 -18.75 -49.68
N GLU A 51 34.71 -18.27 -50.65
CA GLU A 51 33.44 -17.55 -50.47
C GLU A 51 32.39 -18.37 -49.69
N LEU A 52 32.21 -19.66 -50.01
CA LEU A 52 31.24 -20.53 -49.32
C LEU A 52 31.70 -20.86 -47.89
N LYS A 53 33.02 -21.03 -47.67
CA LYS A 53 33.58 -21.16 -46.32
C LYS A 53 33.35 -19.89 -45.50
N LYS A 54 33.61 -18.70 -46.07
CA LYS A 54 33.33 -17.41 -45.42
C LYS A 54 31.86 -17.21 -45.09
N ILE A 55 30.93 -17.61 -45.97
CA ILE A 55 29.49 -17.53 -45.71
C ILE A 55 29.09 -18.47 -44.56
N SER A 56 29.59 -19.71 -44.58
CA SER A 56 29.37 -20.70 -43.51
C SER A 56 29.91 -20.21 -42.16
N GLU A 57 31.14 -19.69 -42.13
CA GLU A 57 31.75 -19.11 -40.94
C GLU A 57 30.98 -17.88 -40.43
N LYS A 58 30.50 -17.02 -41.33
CA LYS A 58 29.70 -15.85 -40.95
C LYS A 58 28.35 -16.25 -40.38
N GLN A 59 27.72 -17.30 -40.91
CA GLN A 59 26.50 -17.88 -40.34
C GLN A 59 26.77 -18.53 -38.98
N ALA A 60 27.84 -19.31 -38.85
CA ALA A 60 28.28 -19.91 -37.59
C ALA A 60 28.57 -18.85 -36.52
N LYS A 61 29.25 -17.76 -36.88
CA LYS A 61 29.54 -16.63 -35.99
C LYS A 61 28.27 -15.90 -35.54
N ARG A 62 27.31 -15.68 -36.44
CA ARG A 62 26.00 -15.09 -36.09
C ARG A 62 25.20 -15.98 -35.14
N LEU A 63 25.23 -17.29 -35.36
CA LEU A 63 24.60 -18.26 -34.48
C LEU A 63 25.28 -18.28 -33.11
N ALA A 64 26.61 -18.33 -33.06
CA ALA A 64 27.38 -18.25 -31.81
C ALA A 64 27.09 -16.94 -31.04
N ASP A 65 26.98 -15.80 -31.73
CA ASP A 65 26.61 -14.51 -31.13
C ASP A 65 25.16 -14.49 -30.62
N SER A 66 24.24 -15.18 -31.31
CA SER A 66 22.85 -15.30 -30.85
C SER A 66 22.74 -16.18 -29.61
N LEU A 67 23.45 -17.31 -29.59
CA LEU A 67 23.50 -18.25 -28.48
C LEU A 67 24.18 -17.63 -27.25
N SER A 68 25.30 -16.93 -27.43
CA SER A 68 25.99 -16.25 -26.33
C SER A 68 25.13 -15.12 -25.74
N ARG A 69 24.28 -14.46 -26.54
CA ARG A 69 23.31 -13.47 -26.04
C ARG A 69 22.20 -14.13 -25.23
N VAL A 70 21.66 -15.25 -25.70
CA VAL A 70 20.64 -16.01 -24.96
C VAL A 70 21.20 -16.58 -23.66
N ALA A 71 22.42 -17.14 -23.70
CA ALA A 71 23.13 -17.65 -22.53
C ALA A 71 23.35 -16.55 -21.47
N ARG A 72 23.91 -15.40 -21.87
CA ARG A 72 24.07 -14.24 -20.97
C ARG A 72 22.75 -13.74 -20.40
N ARG A 73 21.68 -13.78 -21.19
CA ARG A 73 20.33 -13.38 -20.74
C ARG A 73 19.76 -14.36 -19.70
N LYS A 74 20.03 -15.66 -19.88
CA LYS A 74 19.64 -16.71 -18.94
C LYS A 74 20.47 -16.67 -17.65
N GLU A 75 21.76 -16.40 -17.73
CA GLU A 75 22.63 -16.18 -16.56
C GLU A 75 22.18 -14.98 -15.74
N ARG A 76 21.95 -13.82 -16.37
CA ARG A 76 21.40 -12.65 -15.66
C ARG A 76 20.04 -12.93 -15.03
N ALA A 77 19.19 -13.70 -15.71
CA ALA A 77 17.90 -14.11 -15.16
C ALA A 77 18.07 -15.05 -13.94
N ARG A 78 19.07 -15.93 -13.95
CA ARG A 78 19.42 -16.80 -12.82
C ARG A 78 19.93 -16.01 -11.61
N GLU A 79 20.83 -15.05 -11.83
CA GLU A 79 21.36 -14.16 -10.78
C GLU A 79 20.24 -13.35 -10.11
N MET A 80 19.24 -12.94 -10.88
CA MET A 80 18.07 -12.22 -10.37
C MET A 80 16.96 -13.13 -9.80
N GLY A 81 17.16 -14.45 -9.74
CA GLY A 81 16.14 -15.39 -9.25
C GLY A 81 14.88 -15.48 -10.14
N ARG A 82 15.00 -15.20 -11.44
CA ARG A 82 13.89 -15.10 -12.40
C ARG A 82 13.77 -16.31 -13.32
N LEU A 83 14.14 -17.49 -12.84
CA LEU A 83 13.91 -18.75 -13.54
C LEU A 83 12.73 -19.46 -12.90
N ASP A 84 11.82 -19.99 -13.72
CA ASP A 84 10.80 -20.91 -13.22
C ASP A 84 11.44 -22.26 -12.82
N ALA A 85 10.65 -23.15 -12.23
CA ALA A 85 11.11 -24.50 -11.85
C ALA A 85 11.61 -25.33 -13.05
N ASN A 86 11.25 -24.94 -14.27
CA ASN A 86 11.62 -25.59 -15.53
C ASN A 86 12.82 -24.91 -16.22
N GLY A 87 13.41 -23.87 -15.61
CA GLY A 87 14.57 -23.14 -16.14
C GLY A 87 14.27 -22.14 -17.26
N ASN A 88 13.02 -21.74 -17.47
CA ASN A 88 12.61 -20.67 -18.39
C ASN A 88 12.70 -19.30 -17.72
N ILE A 89 12.96 -18.27 -18.53
CA ILE A 89 13.03 -16.88 -18.05
C ILE A 89 11.62 -16.37 -17.78
N ILE A 90 11.34 -15.99 -16.54
CA ILE A 90 10.07 -15.36 -16.16
C ILE A 90 10.01 -13.96 -16.80
N PRO A 91 9.04 -13.68 -17.70
CA PRO A 91 8.96 -12.40 -18.40
C PRO A 91 8.77 -11.23 -17.43
N ARG A 92 9.30 -10.06 -17.79
CA ARG A 92 9.15 -8.85 -16.98
C ARG A 92 7.81 -8.22 -17.33
N GLU A 93 6.86 -8.26 -16.40
CA GLU A 93 5.67 -7.43 -16.50
C GLU A 93 6.11 -5.95 -16.47
N PRO A 94 5.63 -5.13 -17.42
CA PRO A 94 5.83 -3.69 -17.35
C PRO A 94 5.19 -3.13 -16.07
N TRP A 95 5.75 -2.02 -15.56
CA TRP A 95 5.20 -1.33 -14.38
C TRP A 95 3.74 -0.90 -14.54
N PHE A 96 3.29 -0.77 -15.80
CA PHE A 96 1.93 -0.43 -16.19
C PHE A 96 1.34 -1.56 -17.05
N ALA A 97 1.20 -2.76 -16.48
CA ALA A 97 0.48 -3.85 -17.13
C ALA A 97 -1.04 -3.71 -16.87
N ASP A 98 -1.86 -4.15 -17.83
CA ASP A 98 -3.33 -4.17 -17.70
C ASP A 98 -3.84 -5.14 -16.60
N SER A 99 -2.96 -5.99 -16.05
CA SER A 99 -3.28 -7.00 -15.04
C SER A 99 -2.34 -6.93 -13.83
N MET A 100 -2.21 -5.75 -13.20
CA MET A 100 -1.45 -5.62 -11.95
C MET A 100 -2.13 -6.36 -10.79
N SER A 101 -1.39 -6.64 -9.73
CA SER A 101 -1.96 -7.13 -8.47
C SER A 101 -2.54 -5.97 -7.65
N LEU A 102 -3.56 -6.25 -6.83
CA LEU A 102 -4.22 -5.25 -5.99
C LEU A 102 -3.22 -4.47 -5.11
N SER A 103 -2.27 -5.15 -4.49
CA SER A 103 -1.24 -4.49 -3.66
C SER A 103 -0.37 -3.53 -4.46
N ARG A 104 -0.01 -3.87 -5.72
CA ARG A 104 0.73 -2.95 -6.59
C ARG A 104 -0.11 -1.73 -6.92
N VAL A 105 -1.37 -1.93 -7.33
CA VAL A 105 -2.28 -0.84 -7.71
C VAL A 105 -2.55 0.11 -6.56
N CYS A 106 -2.74 -0.41 -5.34
CA CYS A 106 -2.96 0.41 -4.17
C CYS A 106 -1.69 1.15 -3.74
N ILE A 107 -0.50 0.53 -3.80
CA ILE A 107 0.78 1.23 -3.53
C ILE A 107 1.02 2.33 -4.56
N THR A 108 0.82 2.05 -5.85
CA THR A 108 0.97 3.08 -6.89
C THR A 108 -0.06 4.20 -6.73
N SER A 109 -1.29 3.89 -6.29
CA SER A 109 -2.32 4.89 -5.98
C SER A 109 -2.03 5.69 -4.71
N ALA A 110 -1.33 5.09 -3.74
CA ALA A 110 -0.88 5.74 -2.52
C ALA A 110 0.31 6.70 -2.76
N VAL A 111 0.95 6.62 -3.94
CA VAL A 111 1.99 7.57 -4.37
C VAL A 111 1.43 8.57 -5.37
N LEU A 112 0.56 8.10 -6.28
CA LEU A 112 -0.04 8.88 -7.35
C LEU A 112 -1.56 8.95 -7.14
N PRO A 113 -2.06 10.03 -6.50
CA PRO A 113 -3.50 10.23 -6.34
C PRO A 113 -4.18 10.22 -7.71
N GLY A 114 -5.20 9.39 -7.88
CA GLY A 114 -5.92 9.25 -9.15
C GLY A 114 -5.56 8.00 -9.95
N TYR A 115 -4.45 7.34 -9.64
CA TYR A 115 -3.96 6.20 -10.42
C TYR A 115 -4.93 5.00 -10.39
N GLY A 116 -5.45 4.65 -9.23
CA GLY A 116 -6.39 3.53 -9.09
C GLY A 116 -7.69 3.77 -9.84
N GLN A 117 -8.17 5.02 -9.89
CA GLN A 117 -9.36 5.40 -10.65
C GLN A 117 -9.10 5.29 -12.16
N ILE A 118 -7.91 5.67 -12.63
CA ILE A 118 -7.48 5.53 -14.03
C ILE A 118 -7.40 4.05 -14.41
N TYR A 119 -6.77 3.23 -13.56
CA TYR A 119 -6.64 1.80 -13.78
C TYR A 119 -8.00 1.10 -13.84
N ASN A 120 -8.92 1.49 -12.96
CA ASN A 120 -10.27 0.95 -12.93
C ASN A 120 -11.25 1.57 -13.94
N LYS A 121 -10.76 2.42 -14.87
CA LYS A 121 -11.57 3.13 -15.88
C LYS A 121 -12.70 4.00 -15.30
N GLN A 122 -12.56 4.44 -14.05
CA GLN A 122 -13.53 5.31 -13.34
C GLN A 122 -13.12 6.78 -13.45
N TYR A 123 -12.89 7.28 -14.68
CA TYR A 123 -12.38 8.62 -14.93
C TYR A 123 -13.30 9.74 -14.44
N TRP A 124 -14.61 9.50 -14.39
CA TRP A 124 -15.60 10.47 -13.93
C TRP A 124 -15.41 10.87 -12.46
N LYS A 125 -14.72 10.05 -11.65
CA LYS A 125 -14.38 10.36 -10.26
C LYS A 125 -13.17 11.30 -10.15
N LEU A 126 -12.35 11.43 -11.19
CA LEU A 126 -11.14 12.26 -11.17
C LEU A 126 -11.42 13.75 -10.98
N PRO A 127 -12.41 14.39 -11.65
CA PRO A 127 -12.76 15.78 -11.39
C PRO A 127 -13.15 16.03 -9.93
N ILE A 128 -13.84 15.09 -9.29
CA ILE A 128 -14.24 15.18 -7.89
C ILE A 128 -13.01 15.02 -6.99
N LEU A 129 -12.16 14.05 -7.27
CA LEU A 129 -10.89 13.83 -6.56
C LEU A 129 -10.00 15.07 -6.62
N TYR A 130 -9.62 15.52 -7.82
CA TYR A 130 -8.74 16.67 -7.98
C TYR A 130 -9.39 17.99 -7.56
N GLY A 131 -10.71 18.13 -7.73
CA GLY A 131 -11.44 19.29 -7.25
C GLY A 131 -11.38 19.39 -5.71
N THR A 132 -11.70 18.30 -5.01
CA THR A 132 -11.69 18.27 -3.54
C THR A 132 -10.27 18.34 -2.96
N LEU A 133 -9.32 17.53 -3.46
CA LEU A 133 -7.92 17.57 -3.01
C LEU A 133 -7.24 18.88 -3.37
N GLY A 134 -7.40 19.34 -4.61
CA GLY A 134 -6.79 20.58 -5.09
C GLY A 134 -7.30 21.79 -4.33
N THR A 135 -8.62 21.89 -4.12
CA THR A 135 -9.22 23.00 -3.36
C THR A 135 -8.78 22.97 -1.89
N SER A 136 -8.80 21.80 -1.25
CA SER A 136 -8.37 21.68 0.15
C SER A 136 -6.89 22.00 0.35
N ILE A 137 -6.00 21.54 -0.54
CA ILE A 137 -4.57 21.89 -0.51
C ILE A 137 -4.37 23.38 -0.79
N GLY A 138 -5.08 23.94 -1.78
CA GLY A 138 -5.01 25.36 -2.11
C GLY A 138 -5.43 26.26 -0.94
N LEU A 139 -6.56 25.94 -0.30
CA LEU A 139 -7.03 26.65 0.89
C LEU A 139 -6.09 26.45 2.08
N TRP A 140 -5.53 25.26 2.27
CA TRP A 140 -4.50 25.01 3.28
C TRP A 140 -3.27 25.89 3.07
N ALA A 141 -2.78 26.02 1.84
CA ALA A 141 -1.64 26.87 1.52
C ALA A 141 -1.97 28.35 1.79
N HIS A 142 -3.17 28.79 1.40
CA HIS A 142 -3.67 30.14 1.67
C HIS A 142 -3.69 30.45 3.17
N PHE A 143 -4.37 29.64 3.98
CA PHE A 143 -4.45 29.85 5.44
C PHE A 143 -3.10 29.61 6.14
N SER A 144 -2.23 28.77 5.58
CA SER A 144 -0.87 28.64 6.08
C SER A 144 -0.04 29.90 5.81
N SER A 145 -0.32 30.65 4.75
CA SER A 145 0.37 31.91 4.47
C SER A 145 -0.06 33.00 5.46
N GLU A 146 -1.34 33.01 5.86
CA GLU A 146 -1.92 33.92 6.84
C GLU A 146 -1.45 33.62 8.29
N TYR A 147 -1.33 32.34 8.66
CA TYR A 147 -0.90 31.93 9.99
C TYR A 147 0.57 32.30 10.32
N ARG A 148 1.47 32.23 9.34
CA ARG A 148 2.92 32.49 9.55
C ARG A 148 3.23 33.89 10.10
N PRO A 149 2.73 35.00 9.52
CA PRO A 149 2.97 36.34 10.06
C PRO A 149 2.28 36.56 11.40
N LEU A 150 1.05 36.07 11.59
CA LEU A 150 0.33 36.14 12.87
C LEU A 150 1.13 35.50 14.01
N LYS A 151 1.75 34.35 13.74
CA LYS A 151 2.62 33.69 14.71
C LYS A 151 3.87 34.51 15.05
N ARG A 152 4.50 35.15 14.04
CA ARG A 152 5.67 36.02 14.27
C ARG A 152 5.31 37.21 15.16
N GLN A 153 4.19 37.86 14.89
CA GLN A 153 3.70 38.98 15.71
C GLN A 153 3.40 38.53 17.14
N TYR A 154 2.76 37.37 17.31
CA TYR A 154 2.53 36.79 18.63
C TYR A 154 3.84 36.53 19.38
N ASP A 155 4.82 35.90 18.73
CA ASP A 155 6.13 35.62 19.33
C ASP A 155 6.88 36.91 19.70
N GLU A 156 6.81 37.95 18.85
CA GLU A 156 7.37 39.29 19.12
C GLU A 156 6.73 39.97 20.34
N LEU A 157 5.40 39.95 20.43
CA LEU A 157 4.66 40.51 21.57
C LEU A 157 5.01 39.79 22.88
N ILE A 158 5.11 38.46 22.84
CA ILE A 158 5.53 37.67 24.01
C ILE A 158 6.97 38.03 24.42
N LEU A 159 7.89 38.17 23.46
CA LEU A 159 9.29 38.55 23.73
C LEU A 159 9.43 39.97 24.31
N SER A 160 8.54 40.88 23.95
CA SER A 160 8.51 42.25 24.46
C SER A 160 7.95 42.40 25.89
N GLY A 161 7.50 41.30 26.51
CA GLY A 161 6.99 41.29 27.90
C GLY A 161 5.50 41.68 28.03
N LEU A 162 4.81 41.93 26.92
CA LEU A 162 3.38 42.23 26.83
C LEU A 162 2.54 40.95 27.02
N SER A 163 2.52 40.39 28.23
CA SER A 163 1.87 39.09 28.49
C SER A 163 0.34 39.15 28.70
N ARG A 164 -0.26 40.35 28.77
CA ARG A 164 -1.70 40.55 29.04
C ARG A 164 -2.26 41.88 28.50
N THR A 165 -2.03 42.18 27.23
CA THR A 165 -2.63 43.35 26.57
C THR A 165 -3.72 42.95 25.59
N GLU A 166 -4.63 43.89 25.30
CA GLU A 166 -5.72 43.69 24.34
C GLU A 166 -5.20 43.35 22.93
N GLU A 167 -4.05 43.90 22.54
CA GLU A 167 -3.36 43.60 21.29
C GLU A 167 -2.89 42.13 21.19
N LEU A 168 -2.38 41.56 22.29
CA LEU A 168 -1.99 40.15 22.31
C LEU A 168 -3.21 39.24 22.10
N ASN A 169 -4.34 39.58 22.72
CA ASN A 169 -5.58 38.81 22.61
C ASN A 169 -6.15 38.83 21.19
N ASP A 170 -6.09 39.96 20.48
CA ASP A 170 -6.54 40.05 19.08
C ASP A 170 -5.66 39.21 18.13
N VAL A 171 -4.34 39.34 18.25
CA VAL A 171 -3.38 38.53 17.48
C VAL A 171 -3.54 37.04 17.80
N GLN A 172 -3.72 36.69 19.07
CA GLN A 172 -3.96 35.31 19.50
C GLN A 172 -5.27 34.76 18.92
N SER A 173 -6.36 35.52 18.95
CA SER A 173 -7.66 35.12 18.39
C SER A 173 -7.56 34.87 16.88
N LYS A 174 -6.93 35.79 16.14
CA LYS A 174 -6.68 35.65 14.69
C LYS A 174 -5.79 34.44 14.40
N MET A 175 -4.74 34.22 15.20
CA MET A 175 -3.84 33.06 15.06
C MET A 175 -4.59 31.74 15.29
N ILE A 176 -5.42 31.66 16.33
CA ILE A 176 -6.22 30.46 16.63
C ILE A 176 -7.17 30.19 15.47
N SER A 177 -7.89 31.20 14.98
CA SER A 177 -8.80 31.07 13.83
C SER A 177 -8.07 30.56 12.57
N ALA A 178 -6.91 31.16 12.24
CA ALA A 178 -6.10 30.75 11.10
C ALA A 178 -5.55 29.32 11.25
N ASN A 179 -5.13 28.94 12.46
CA ASN A 179 -4.67 27.59 12.75
C ASN A 179 -5.80 26.56 12.63
N THR A 180 -7.00 26.86 13.15
CA THR A 180 -8.17 25.99 13.00
C THR A 180 -8.55 25.81 11.55
N LYS A 181 -8.64 26.89 10.76
CA LYS A 181 -8.93 26.81 9.31
C LYS A 181 -7.89 25.95 8.58
N ARG A 182 -6.60 26.21 8.81
CA ARG A 182 -5.53 25.41 8.20
C ARG A 182 -5.63 23.92 8.59
N GLN A 183 -5.90 23.61 9.86
CA GLN A 183 -6.05 22.23 10.31
C GLN A 183 -7.25 21.54 9.70
N VAL A 184 -8.40 22.22 9.60
CA VAL A 184 -9.61 21.69 8.96
C VAL A 184 -9.31 21.33 7.51
N PHE A 185 -8.74 22.23 6.71
CA PHE A 185 -8.44 21.94 5.29
C PHE A 185 -7.35 20.88 5.11
N MET A 186 -6.36 20.82 6.00
CA MET A 186 -5.38 19.72 6.01
C MET A 186 -6.06 18.37 6.27
N LEU A 187 -6.97 18.32 7.24
CA LEU A 187 -7.71 17.12 7.59
C LEU A 187 -8.69 16.74 6.48
N THR A 188 -9.36 17.70 5.85
CA THR A 188 -10.22 17.46 4.68
C THR A 188 -9.42 16.89 3.50
N ALA A 189 -8.23 17.44 3.23
CA ALA A 189 -7.34 16.90 2.20
C ALA A 189 -6.92 15.46 2.52
N ALA A 190 -6.52 15.18 3.77
CA ALA A 190 -6.15 13.84 4.20
C ALA A 190 -7.33 12.85 4.14
N ALA A 191 -8.51 13.26 4.61
CA ALA A 191 -9.71 12.42 4.62
C ALA A 191 -10.21 12.11 3.20
N SER A 192 -10.23 13.11 2.32
CA SER A 192 -10.59 12.90 0.90
C SER A 192 -9.59 11.96 0.22
N TYR A 193 -8.29 12.16 0.44
CA TYR A 193 -7.25 11.27 -0.07
C TYR A 193 -7.45 9.81 0.38
N ILE A 194 -7.66 9.59 1.67
CA ILE A 194 -7.90 8.25 2.25
C ILE A 194 -9.18 7.62 1.68
N TYR A 195 -10.26 8.40 1.55
CA TYR A 195 -11.53 7.92 0.99
C TYR A 195 -11.35 7.42 -0.44
N PHE A 196 -10.73 8.22 -1.31
CA PHE A 196 -10.52 7.85 -2.70
C PHE A 196 -9.55 6.69 -2.86
N LEU A 197 -8.53 6.58 -2.00
CA LEU A 197 -7.63 5.43 -1.97
C LEU A 197 -8.38 4.15 -1.55
N GLY A 198 -9.27 4.24 -0.55
CA GLY A 198 -10.16 3.15 -0.16
C GLY A 198 -11.13 2.75 -1.28
N ASP A 199 -11.76 3.72 -1.95
CA ASP A 199 -12.66 3.50 -3.09
C ASP A 199 -11.95 2.80 -4.26
N THR A 200 -10.67 3.08 -4.51
CA THR A 200 -9.89 2.36 -5.53
C THR A 200 -9.62 0.90 -5.16
N ALA A 201 -9.34 0.63 -3.88
CA ALA A 201 -9.14 -0.73 -3.41
C ALA A 201 -10.45 -1.54 -3.46
N LEU A 202 -11.58 -0.90 -3.12
CA LEU A 202 -12.91 -1.51 -3.13
C LEU A 202 -13.43 -1.76 -4.56
N SER A 203 -13.27 -0.79 -5.45
CA SER A 203 -13.80 -0.87 -6.82
C SER A 203 -12.96 -1.78 -7.73
N TYR A 204 -11.91 -2.44 -7.22
CA TYR A 204 -10.96 -3.22 -8.00
C TYR A 204 -11.60 -4.45 -8.69
N ALA A 205 -11.72 -4.39 -10.02
CA ALA A 205 -12.54 -5.31 -10.82
C ALA A 205 -11.81 -6.48 -11.50
N THR A 206 -10.51 -6.73 -11.22
CA THR A 206 -9.83 -7.88 -11.85
C THR A 206 -10.14 -9.19 -11.12
N ASN A 207 -10.48 -10.23 -11.90
CA ASN A 207 -10.91 -11.57 -11.50
C ASN A 207 -10.12 -12.19 -10.32
N GLU A 208 -10.88 -12.78 -9.39
CA GLU A 208 -10.44 -13.72 -8.34
C GLU A 208 -9.25 -13.28 -7.47
N VAL A 209 -9.26 -12.05 -6.96
CA VAL A 209 -8.42 -11.71 -5.80
C VAL A 209 -9.19 -12.08 -4.53
N SER A 210 -8.67 -13.03 -3.75
CA SER A 210 -9.28 -13.45 -2.48
C SER A 210 -9.52 -12.27 -1.56
N ASP A 211 -10.63 -12.31 -0.82
CA ASP A 211 -11.06 -11.26 0.12
C ASP A 211 -9.96 -10.94 1.14
N VAL A 212 -9.19 -11.94 1.55
CA VAL A 212 -7.98 -11.83 2.37
C VAL A 212 -6.96 -10.85 1.79
N LYS A 213 -6.60 -10.97 0.50
CA LYS A 213 -5.59 -10.11 -0.13
C LYS A 213 -6.08 -8.67 -0.26
N LYS A 214 -7.40 -8.47 -0.40
CA LYS A 214 -8.02 -7.14 -0.40
C LYS A 214 -7.99 -6.50 0.98
N ALA A 215 -8.45 -7.21 2.01
CA ALA A 215 -8.46 -6.75 3.39
C ALA A 215 -7.05 -6.40 3.91
N THR A 216 -6.07 -7.25 3.61
CA THR A 216 -4.68 -7.08 4.05
C THR A 216 -4.03 -5.87 3.38
N THR A 217 -4.19 -5.74 2.06
CA THR A 217 -3.66 -4.58 1.31
C THR A 217 -4.28 -3.28 1.81
N LEU A 218 -5.59 -3.29 2.08
CA LEU A 218 -6.31 -2.12 2.56
C LEU A 218 -5.89 -1.74 4.00
N SER A 219 -5.66 -2.73 4.88
CA SER A 219 -5.17 -2.51 6.25
C SER A 219 -3.74 -1.96 6.30
N ILE A 220 -2.87 -2.41 5.38
CA ILE A 220 -1.48 -1.92 5.21
C ILE A 220 -1.42 -0.49 4.68
N ILE A 221 -2.50 0.05 4.14
CA ILE A 221 -2.51 1.40 3.55
C ILE A 221 -3.23 2.37 4.47
N CYS A 222 -4.34 1.93 5.06
CA CYS A 222 -5.11 2.72 6.01
C CYS A 222 -5.42 1.86 7.23
N PRO A 223 -4.88 2.23 8.41
CA PRO A 223 -5.20 1.50 9.64
C PRO A 223 -6.71 1.57 9.88
N GLY A 224 -7.34 0.40 10.07
CA GLY A 224 -8.79 0.24 10.22
C GLY A 224 -9.59 0.04 8.92
N ALA A 225 -9.00 0.26 7.74
CA ALA A 225 -9.73 0.07 6.49
C ALA A 225 -9.96 -1.42 6.15
N GLY A 226 -9.07 -2.32 6.61
CA GLY A 226 -9.30 -3.76 6.58
C GLY A 226 -10.52 -4.22 7.41
N GLN A 227 -10.80 -3.54 8.54
CA GLN A 227 -11.98 -3.83 9.37
C GLN A 227 -13.28 -3.33 8.73
N LEU A 228 -13.21 -2.22 7.97
CA LEU A 228 -14.32 -1.72 7.16
C LEU A 228 -14.67 -2.71 6.03
N TYR A 229 -13.66 -3.27 5.36
CA TYR A 229 -13.83 -4.37 4.40
C TYR A 229 -14.41 -5.61 5.09
N ASN A 230 -14.02 -5.86 6.34
CA ASN A 230 -14.55 -6.96 7.11
C ASN A 230 -16.00 -6.77 7.61
N LYS A 231 -16.69 -5.65 7.28
CA LYS A 231 -17.99 -5.25 7.85
C LYS A 231 -17.99 -5.15 9.38
N SER A 232 -16.82 -5.13 10.03
CA SER A 232 -16.67 -5.03 11.48
C SER A 232 -16.62 -3.56 11.91
N TYR A 233 -17.67 -2.79 11.58
CA TYR A 233 -17.74 -1.34 11.80
C TYR A 233 -17.55 -0.92 13.27
N TRP A 234 -17.94 -1.77 14.22
CA TRP A 234 -17.82 -1.49 15.64
C TRP A 234 -16.36 -1.42 16.13
N LYS A 235 -15.42 -2.06 15.43
CA LYS A 235 -13.98 -2.02 15.77
C LYS A 235 -13.31 -0.72 15.28
N VAL A 236 -13.91 -0.04 14.30
CA VAL A 236 -13.34 1.16 13.66
C VAL A 236 -13.14 2.32 14.64
N PRO A 237 -14.10 2.70 15.50
CA PRO A 237 -13.87 3.75 16.51
C PRO A 237 -12.73 3.42 17.48
N ILE A 238 -12.57 2.14 17.84
CA ILE A 238 -11.51 1.66 18.74
C ILE A 238 -10.15 1.81 18.06
N VAL A 239 -10.04 1.38 16.80
CA VAL A 239 -8.82 1.53 16.00
C VAL A 239 -8.45 3.00 15.79
N ILE A 240 -9.41 3.82 15.35
CA ILE A 240 -9.15 5.25 15.11
C ILE A 240 -8.79 5.95 16.41
N GLY A 241 -9.49 5.66 17.51
CA GLY A 241 -9.18 6.19 18.85
C GLY A 241 -7.81 5.75 19.36
N GLY A 242 -7.44 4.48 19.16
CA GLY A 242 -6.12 3.93 19.46
C GLY A 242 -5.02 4.62 18.65
N MET A 243 -5.21 4.78 17.34
CA MET A 243 -4.25 5.46 16.47
C MET A 243 -4.12 6.95 16.81
N ALA A 244 -5.23 7.64 17.04
CA ALA A 244 -5.25 9.06 17.40
C ALA A 244 -4.55 9.31 18.75
N SER A 245 -4.79 8.45 19.74
CA SER A 245 -4.13 8.55 21.05
C SER A 245 -2.62 8.31 20.93
N MET A 246 -2.18 7.32 20.15
CA MET A 246 -0.75 7.06 19.93
C MET A 246 -0.06 8.23 19.21
N ILE A 247 -0.68 8.78 18.16
CA ILE A 247 -0.18 9.97 17.46
C ILE A 247 -0.07 11.15 18.43
N TYR A 248 -1.08 11.37 19.29
CA TYR A 248 -1.04 12.42 20.30
C TYR A 248 0.11 12.23 21.29
N VAL A 249 0.34 11.01 21.77
CA VAL A 249 1.46 10.69 22.69
C VAL A 249 2.81 10.94 22.01
N VAL A 250 2.98 10.54 20.76
CA VAL A 250 4.21 10.82 19.99
C VAL A 250 4.44 12.33 19.84
N ASP A 251 3.40 13.08 19.47
CA ASP A 251 3.49 14.53 19.30
C ASP A 251 3.77 15.25 20.63
N TRP A 252 3.11 14.84 21.72
CA TRP A 252 3.37 15.34 23.06
C TRP A 252 4.84 15.17 23.46
N ASN A 253 5.38 13.97 23.29
CA ASN A 253 6.79 13.70 23.60
C ASN A 253 7.75 14.48 22.68
N ASN A 254 7.39 14.67 21.41
CA ASN A 254 8.19 15.45 20.47
C ASN A 254 8.20 16.96 20.79
N ARG A 255 7.07 17.52 21.24
CA ARG A 255 7.01 18.92 21.74
C ARG A 255 7.90 19.10 22.96
N GLY A 256 7.79 18.20 23.95
CA GLY A 256 8.66 18.18 25.12
C GLY A 256 10.14 18.11 24.75
N PHE A 257 10.50 17.19 23.85
CA PHE A 257 11.87 17.08 23.33
C PHE A 257 12.39 18.39 22.72
N LYS A 258 11.62 19.03 21.83
CA LYS A 258 12.03 20.30 21.20
C LYS A 258 12.21 21.43 22.21
N ARG A 259 11.28 21.51 23.18
CA ARG A 259 11.29 22.49 24.27
C ARG A 259 12.59 22.39 25.09
N PHE A 260 12.88 21.21 25.64
CA PHE A 260 14.09 21.01 26.46
C PHE A 260 15.39 21.02 25.64
N LYS A 261 15.36 20.62 24.36
CA LYS A 261 16.50 20.75 23.46
C LYS A 261 16.90 22.22 23.28
N ASN A 262 15.93 23.11 23.07
CA ASN A 262 16.19 24.53 22.89
C ASN A 262 16.69 25.17 24.20
N ALA A 263 16.05 24.86 25.33
CA ALA A 263 16.50 25.34 26.65
C ALA A 263 17.93 24.89 26.97
N TYR A 264 18.27 23.61 26.72
CA TYR A 264 19.62 23.09 26.90
C TYR A 264 20.64 23.82 26.00
N ALA A 265 20.32 24.02 24.72
CA ALA A 265 21.22 24.70 23.79
C ALA A 265 21.52 26.15 24.22
N LEU A 266 20.50 26.89 24.67
CA LEU A 266 20.65 28.26 25.17
C LEU A 266 21.46 28.30 26.48
N ARG A 267 21.29 27.31 27.36
CA ARG A 267 22.03 27.22 28.63
C ARG A 267 23.51 26.91 28.38
N THR A 268 23.81 25.99 27.47
CA THR A 268 25.19 25.66 27.11
C THR A 268 25.89 26.81 26.37
N ASP A 269 25.19 27.55 25.49
CA ASP A 269 25.77 28.74 24.84
C ASP A 269 26.07 29.84 25.88
N PHE A 270 25.21 30.02 26.90
CA PHE A 270 25.46 30.93 28.01
C PHE A 270 26.68 30.52 28.85
N GLU A 271 26.82 29.24 29.21
CA GLU A 271 27.97 28.74 29.97
C GLU A 271 29.29 28.86 29.20
N GLN A 272 29.26 28.69 27.87
CA GLN A 272 30.45 28.78 27.01
C GLN A 272 30.83 30.21 26.63
N ASN A 273 29.85 31.11 26.46
CA ASN A 273 30.05 32.47 25.98
C ASN A 273 29.38 33.51 26.91
N PRO A 274 29.87 33.69 28.14
CA PRO A 274 29.23 34.58 29.13
C PRO A 274 29.20 36.06 28.68
N GLY A 275 30.16 36.51 27.87
CA GLY A 275 30.23 37.90 27.37
C GLY A 275 29.18 38.27 26.31
N LYS A 276 28.41 37.31 25.81
CA LYS A 276 27.36 37.51 24.77
C LYS A 276 26.00 37.90 25.38
N TYR A 277 25.86 37.82 26.71
CA TYR A 277 24.61 38.05 27.44
C TYR A 277 24.78 39.21 28.42
N PRO A 278 24.48 40.46 28.02
CA PRO A 278 24.69 41.65 28.84
C PRO A 278 23.84 41.68 30.13
N ASP A 279 22.74 40.92 30.17
CA ASP A 279 21.82 40.88 31.32
C ASP A 279 22.24 39.86 32.40
N GLY A 280 23.27 39.03 32.15
CA GLY A 280 23.76 38.03 33.11
C GLY A 280 22.85 36.82 33.35
N VAL A 281 21.72 36.71 32.63
CA VAL A 281 20.75 35.61 32.73
C VAL A 281 20.67 34.86 31.40
N SER A 282 20.57 33.53 31.42
CA SER A 282 20.31 32.77 30.20
C SER A 282 18.92 33.10 29.64
N LYS A 283 18.82 33.30 28.32
CA LYS A 283 17.54 33.54 27.60
C LYS A 283 16.68 32.28 27.44
N ASP A 284 16.91 31.25 28.27
CA ASP A 284 16.09 30.06 28.26
C ASP A 284 14.74 30.33 28.93
N GLU A 285 13.73 29.54 28.60
CA GLU A 285 12.37 29.68 29.16
C GLU A 285 12.31 29.52 30.70
N PHE A 286 13.38 29.03 31.31
CA PHE A 286 13.50 28.82 32.75
C PHE A 286 14.36 29.87 33.46
N GLY A 287 14.90 30.85 32.73
CA GLY A 287 15.73 31.93 33.31
C GLY A 287 16.92 31.42 34.12
N GLY A 288 17.55 30.33 33.69
CA GLY A 288 18.74 29.74 34.33
C GLY A 288 18.47 29.00 35.65
N ARG A 289 17.20 28.81 36.04
CA ARG A 289 16.82 28.10 37.29
C ARG A 289 17.22 26.62 37.31
N TYR A 290 17.46 26.02 36.15
CA TYR A 290 17.84 24.62 36.01
C TYR A 290 19.25 24.48 35.42
N SER A 291 20.00 23.48 35.88
CA SER A 291 21.34 23.20 35.36
C SER A 291 21.30 22.60 33.95
N ALA A 292 22.37 22.81 33.17
CA ALA A 292 22.50 22.20 31.85
C ALA A 292 22.36 20.67 31.89
N THR A 293 22.88 20.02 32.94
CA THR A 293 22.77 18.58 33.16
C THR A 293 21.32 18.13 33.37
N PHE A 294 20.53 18.88 34.14
CA PHE A 294 19.11 18.56 34.37
C PHE A 294 18.29 18.70 33.07
N LEU A 295 18.50 19.78 32.32
CA LEU A 295 17.84 19.98 31.02
C LEU A 295 18.23 18.91 29.99
N LYS A 296 19.50 18.47 30.00
CA LYS A 296 19.98 17.35 29.18
C LYS A 296 19.25 16.05 29.52
N ASN A 297 19.11 15.73 30.80
CA ASN A 297 18.42 14.52 31.26
C ASN A 297 16.93 14.52 30.86
N LEU A 298 16.25 15.66 31.00
CA LEU A 298 14.87 15.81 30.55
C LEU A 298 14.74 15.65 29.04
N ARG A 299 15.59 16.32 28.25
CA ARG A 299 15.65 16.16 26.80
C ARG A 299 15.82 14.70 26.40
N ASP A 300 16.78 14.01 27.02
CA ASP A 300 17.09 12.62 26.68
C ASP A 300 15.96 11.67 27.08
N SER A 301 15.26 11.94 28.19
CA SER A 301 14.05 11.21 28.59
C SER A 301 12.92 11.36 27.57
N TYR A 302 12.61 12.60 27.16
CA TYR A 302 11.59 12.86 26.13
C TYR A 302 11.96 12.29 24.76
N ARG A 303 13.25 12.27 24.41
CA ARG A 303 13.74 11.62 23.19
C ARG A 303 13.45 10.12 23.23
N ARG A 304 13.86 9.44 24.31
CA ARG A 304 13.61 7.99 24.48
C ARG A 304 12.12 7.67 24.46
N ASN A 305 11.31 8.45 25.17
CA ASN A 305 9.86 8.22 25.22
C ASN A 305 9.21 8.42 23.85
N ARG A 306 9.60 9.46 23.10
CA ARG A 306 9.15 9.65 21.71
C ARG A 306 9.52 8.44 20.84
N ASP A 307 10.77 8.00 20.90
CA ASP A 307 11.27 6.91 20.07
C ASP A 307 10.56 5.57 20.43
N LEU A 308 10.31 5.34 21.73
CA LEU A 308 9.50 4.22 22.22
C LEU A 308 8.03 4.32 21.77
N SER A 309 7.42 5.50 21.83
CA SER A 309 6.05 5.71 21.36
C SER A 309 5.92 5.48 19.85
N ILE A 310 6.92 5.88 19.05
CA ILE A 310 6.96 5.59 17.61
C ILE A 310 7.05 4.09 17.37
N LEU A 311 7.94 3.39 18.09
CA LEU A 311 8.07 1.94 17.99
C LEU A 311 6.77 1.21 18.38
N LEU A 312 6.14 1.62 19.48
CA LEU A 312 4.87 1.06 19.94
C LEU A 312 3.74 1.33 18.94
N THR A 313 3.71 2.52 18.35
CA THR A 313 2.74 2.86 17.29
C THR A 313 2.92 1.95 16.08
N ALA A 314 4.16 1.70 15.65
CA ALA A 314 4.47 0.79 14.56
C ALA A 314 4.08 -0.67 14.90
N ALA A 315 4.30 -1.11 16.14
CA ALA A 315 3.88 -2.43 16.59
C ALA A 315 2.35 -2.59 16.59
N VAL A 316 1.61 -1.59 17.11
CA VAL A 316 0.15 -1.56 17.07
C VAL A 316 -0.37 -1.55 15.63
N TYR A 317 0.28 -0.80 14.75
CA TYR A 317 -0.05 -0.77 13.33
C TYR A 317 0.11 -2.15 12.65
N ALA A 318 1.22 -2.84 12.91
CA ALA A 318 1.44 -4.20 12.42
C ALA A 318 0.42 -5.19 13.00
N PHE A 319 0.10 -5.07 14.29
CA PHE A 319 -0.88 -5.90 14.96
C PHE A 319 -2.28 -5.74 14.34
N GLN A 320 -2.68 -4.52 14.00
CA GLN A 320 -3.94 -4.28 13.28
C GLN A 320 -3.97 -4.87 11.87
N ALA A 321 -2.84 -4.87 11.16
CA ALA A 321 -2.76 -5.50 9.85
C ALA A 321 -2.92 -7.03 9.97
N ILE A 322 -2.35 -7.64 11.01
CA ILE A 322 -2.50 -9.07 11.32
C ILE A 322 -3.95 -9.39 11.72
N ASP A 323 -4.57 -8.58 12.59
CA ASP A 323 -5.97 -8.72 13.01
C ASP A 323 -6.90 -8.76 11.79
N ALA A 324 -6.78 -7.79 10.88
CA ALA A 324 -7.56 -7.75 9.64
C ALA A 324 -7.27 -8.94 8.69
N HIS A 325 -6.05 -9.47 8.70
CA HIS A 325 -5.65 -10.62 7.88
C HIS A 325 -6.25 -11.93 8.40
N VAL A 326 -6.28 -12.12 9.72
CA VAL A 326 -6.89 -13.28 10.38
C VAL A 326 -8.41 -13.23 10.27
N ASP A 327 -9.02 -12.07 10.57
CA ASP A 327 -10.45 -11.83 10.42
C ASP A 327 -10.95 -12.15 9.01
N ALA A 328 -10.15 -11.81 7.99
CA ALA A 328 -10.49 -12.13 6.60
C ALA A 328 -10.33 -13.62 6.26
N HIS A 329 -9.37 -14.34 6.86
CA HIS A 329 -9.23 -15.79 6.69
C HIS A 329 -10.35 -16.57 7.38
N LEU A 330 -10.89 -16.05 8.48
CA LEU A 330 -11.96 -16.69 9.23
C LEU A 330 -13.35 -16.44 8.63
N LYS A 331 -13.48 -15.56 7.63
CA LYS A 331 -14.75 -15.32 6.93
C LYS A 331 -15.13 -16.38 5.92
N ASP A 332 -14.14 -17.08 5.37
CA ASP A 332 -14.36 -18.19 4.42
C ASP A 332 -14.75 -19.48 5.15
N PHE A 333 -14.66 -19.50 6.50
CA PHE A 333 -15.25 -20.55 7.31
C PHE A 333 -16.75 -20.33 7.39
N ASP A 334 -17.51 -21.27 6.81
CA ASP A 334 -18.97 -21.30 6.92
C ASP A 334 -19.37 -21.58 8.37
N VAL A 335 -19.63 -20.51 9.12
CA VAL A 335 -20.38 -20.57 10.38
C VAL A 335 -21.83 -20.30 10.01
N SER A 336 -22.45 -21.23 9.30
CA SER A 336 -23.89 -21.16 9.08
C SER A 336 -24.59 -21.40 10.42
N ASP A 337 -25.51 -20.51 10.80
CA ASP A 337 -26.37 -20.65 12.00
C ASP A 337 -27.36 -21.82 11.87
N ASN A 338 -27.19 -22.71 10.88
CA ASN A 338 -28.07 -23.85 10.63
C ASN A 338 -27.77 -25.04 11.54
N LEU A 339 -27.02 -24.87 12.63
CA LEU A 339 -27.04 -25.81 13.74
C LEU A 339 -28.40 -25.70 14.45
N THR A 340 -29.43 -26.24 13.80
CA THR A 340 -30.78 -26.30 14.33
C THR A 340 -30.89 -27.61 15.10
N VAL A 341 -31.11 -27.49 16.41
CA VAL A 341 -31.36 -28.62 17.29
C VAL A 341 -32.87 -28.85 17.28
N ASP A 342 -33.35 -29.75 16.44
CA ASP A 342 -34.74 -30.18 16.47
C ASP A 342 -34.90 -31.24 17.57
N LEU A 343 -35.57 -30.83 18.65
CA LEU A 343 -35.92 -31.68 19.78
C LEU A 343 -37.39 -32.10 19.64
N GLU A 344 -37.62 -33.30 19.11
CA GLU A 344 -38.96 -33.83 18.96
C GLU A 344 -39.29 -34.82 20.09
N PRO A 345 -40.46 -34.71 20.76
CA PRO A 345 -40.89 -35.71 21.72
C PRO A 345 -41.20 -37.03 20.98
N MET A 346 -40.54 -38.11 21.38
CA MET A 346 -40.76 -39.45 20.82
C MET A 346 -41.59 -40.28 21.81
N PHE A 347 -42.72 -40.80 21.32
CA PHE A 347 -43.52 -41.79 22.04
C PHE A 347 -43.30 -43.14 21.37
N ASP A 348 -42.66 -44.06 22.09
CA ASP A 348 -42.46 -45.43 21.63
C ASP A 348 -43.18 -46.42 22.56
N TYR A 349 -43.70 -47.50 22.01
CA TYR A 349 -44.40 -48.53 22.78
C TYR A 349 -43.55 -49.79 22.78
N GLN A 350 -42.74 -49.94 23.83
CA GLN A 350 -41.90 -51.11 23.97
C GLN A 350 -42.72 -52.25 24.59
N TYR A 351 -42.88 -53.35 23.85
CA TYR A 351 -43.55 -54.54 24.34
C TYR A 351 -42.60 -55.39 25.19
N THR A 352 -42.94 -55.58 26.47
CA THR A 352 -42.24 -56.52 27.34
C THR A 352 -43.19 -57.64 27.76
N GLN A 353 -42.74 -58.88 27.62
CA GLN A 353 -43.52 -60.14 27.80
C GLN A 353 -44.20 -60.28 29.18
N LEU A 354 -43.86 -59.43 30.15
CA LEU A 354 -44.34 -59.48 31.54
C LEU A 354 -45.40 -58.41 31.88
N THR A 355 -45.56 -57.34 31.09
CA THR A 355 -46.39 -56.18 31.50
C THR A 355 -47.21 -55.57 30.35
N GLY A 356 -47.09 -56.08 29.12
CA GLY A 356 -47.81 -55.56 27.95
C GLY A 356 -47.11 -54.35 27.30
N ASN A 357 -47.85 -53.55 26.52
CA ASN A 357 -47.32 -52.32 25.91
C ASN A 357 -47.07 -51.26 26.98
N ASN A 358 -45.81 -50.98 27.28
CA ASN A 358 -45.43 -49.85 28.13
C ASN A 358 -45.07 -48.66 27.24
N ALA A 359 -45.68 -47.51 27.51
CA ALA A 359 -45.32 -46.26 26.83
C ALA A 359 -43.97 -45.77 27.36
N VAL A 360 -42.99 -45.66 26.48
CA VAL A 360 -41.68 -45.07 26.76
C VAL A 360 -41.67 -43.67 26.20
N PHE A 361 -41.39 -42.70 27.07
CA PHE A 361 -41.26 -41.30 26.72
C PHE A 361 -39.78 -40.99 26.53
N GLY A 362 -39.41 -40.53 25.34
CA GLY A 362 -38.07 -40.11 25.01
C GLY A 362 -38.07 -38.80 24.24
N PHE A 363 -36.88 -38.27 24.00
CA PHE A 363 -36.68 -37.16 23.08
C PHE A 363 -35.74 -37.61 21.97
N ASN A 364 -36.10 -37.31 20.73
CA ASN A 364 -35.19 -37.45 19.61
C ASN A 364 -34.45 -36.12 19.40
N LEU A 365 -33.14 -36.19 19.27
CA LEU A 365 -32.27 -35.05 19.01
C LEU A 365 -31.70 -35.21 17.60
N ASN A 366 -32.19 -34.40 16.67
CA ASN A 366 -31.62 -34.36 15.33
C ASN A 366 -30.72 -33.13 15.19
N LEU A 367 -29.48 -33.38 14.76
CA LEU A 367 -28.47 -32.35 14.54
C LEU A 367 -28.25 -32.23 13.03
N THR A 368 -28.68 -31.12 12.45
CA THR A 368 -28.34 -30.75 11.07
C THR A 368 -27.14 -29.81 11.09
N PHE A 369 -26.14 -30.09 10.25
CA PHE A 369 -24.92 -29.29 10.07
C PHE A 369 -24.65 -29.08 8.58
#